data_AF-A0A0A2K8R3-F1
#
_entry.id   AF-A0A0A2K8R3-F1
#
_cell.length_a   1.000
_cell.length_b   1.000
_cell.length_c   1.000
_cell.angle_alpha   90.00
_cell.angle_beta   90.00
_cell.angle_gamma   90.00
#
_symmetry.space_group_name_H-M   'P 1'
#
loop_
_entity.id
_entity.type
_entity.pdbx_description
1 polymer ?
#
loop_
_entity_poly.entity_id
_entity_poly.type
_entity_poly.pdbx_seq_one_letter_code
_entity_poly.pdbx_strand_id
1 'polypeptide(L)'
;MILSASPEIKAELSGIIQAFLSNIGYEFRPLELYPAVEDEVKLHFKNHRFSDEFVSKIEPQIKPSVGIATTTFQTTPFNIQCTVAIFTTYCLIIDDSAHDLEFKNHLKRFSICLLTRQPQANPVLESMGEFLSSFHSIFGQFAGDMIIKDLLQFIAACYTEAESDHLQFPAGAHLFPSYFRLKVGVAEAYSFMLFPIAQFSEVECLRYCLPMIPYLTWGFNWINDILSYYKEIVEMDNCNFVANSARCKGLIQIKFMRELCDDTSDVIRTLRTLATAHSGLSKVVEAFVSGYVTYHLTQTRYQMEDLDLAFVSDAREQFSASIASRE
;
A
#
# COMPACT_ATOMS: atom_id res chain seq x y z
N MET A 1 -24.43 13.09 -7.34
CA MET A 1 -24.13 14.51 -7.08
C MET A 1 -23.11 14.48 -5.96
N ILE A 2 -21.81 14.51 -6.31
CA ILE A 2 -20.72 14.39 -5.35
C ILE A 2 -20.82 15.62 -4.45
N LEU A 3 -21.09 15.42 -3.17
CA LEU A 3 -20.96 16.48 -2.18
C LEU A 3 -19.47 16.79 -2.10
N SER A 4 -19.03 17.78 -2.88
CA SER A 4 -17.67 18.29 -2.78
C SER A 4 -17.45 18.66 -1.31
N ALA A 5 -16.38 18.16 -0.69
CA ALA A 5 -15.92 18.66 0.60
C ALA A 5 -15.99 20.19 0.58
N SER A 6 -16.49 20.81 1.66
CA SER A 6 -16.69 22.27 1.65
C SER A 6 -15.38 22.97 1.27
N PRO A 7 -15.40 24.09 0.54
CA PRO A 7 -14.19 24.80 0.13
C PRO A 7 -13.22 25.05 1.31
N GLU A 8 -13.76 25.25 2.50
CA GLU A 8 -13.01 25.41 3.75
C GLU A 8 -12.29 24.12 4.18
N ILE A 9 -12.97 22.97 4.18
CA ILE A 9 -12.37 21.66 4.50
C ILE A 9 -11.27 21.34 3.49
N LYS A 10 -11.54 21.58 2.20
CA LYS A 10 -10.57 21.37 1.13
C LYS A 10 -9.30 22.20 1.35
N ALA A 11 -9.44 23.51 1.58
CA ALA A 11 -8.32 24.41 1.84
C ALA A 11 -7.53 24.02 3.11
N GLU A 12 -8.23 23.58 4.17
CA GLU A 12 -7.59 23.13 5.39
C GLU A 12 -6.78 21.84 5.18
N LEU A 13 -7.32 20.86 4.45
CA LEU A 13 -6.64 19.62 4.10
C LEU A 13 -5.43 19.88 3.21
N SER A 14 -5.58 20.74 2.20
CA SER A 14 -4.45 21.16 1.36
C SER A 14 -3.32 21.75 2.21
N GLY A 15 -3.64 22.62 3.16
CA GLY A 15 -2.67 23.20 4.08
C GLY A 15 -1.98 22.16 4.97
N ILE A 16 -2.72 21.17 5.49
CA ILE A 16 -2.17 20.06 6.28
C ILE A 16 -1.19 19.24 5.45
N ILE A 17 -1.63 18.78 4.28
CA ILE A 17 -0.84 17.88 3.43
C ILE A 17 0.39 18.61 2.91
N GLN A 18 0.27 19.88 2.48
CA GLN A 18 1.42 20.69 2.06
C GLN A 18 2.47 20.84 3.17
N ALA A 19 2.02 21.08 4.41
CA ALA A 19 2.92 21.18 5.56
C ALA A 19 3.58 19.83 5.86
N PHE A 20 2.81 18.73 5.82
CA PHE A 20 3.33 17.38 6.01
C PHE A 20 4.41 17.04 4.99
N LEU A 21 4.15 17.24 3.69
CA LEU A 21 5.11 16.99 2.61
C LEU A 21 6.40 17.80 2.79
N SER A 22 6.26 19.06 3.22
CA SER A 22 7.42 19.91 3.53
C SER A 22 8.21 19.39 4.74
N ASN A 23 7.53 18.97 5.81
CA ASN A 23 8.15 18.47 7.05
C ASN A 23 8.94 17.18 6.84
N ILE A 24 8.44 16.28 6.00
CA ILE A 24 9.16 15.04 5.67
C ILE A 24 10.27 15.26 4.65
N GLY A 25 10.44 16.49 4.14
CA GLY A 25 11.43 16.84 3.12
C GLY A 25 11.14 16.14 1.80
N TYR A 26 9.86 16.05 1.40
CA TYR A 26 9.50 15.45 0.13
C TYR A 26 10.00 16.33 -1.02
N GLU A 27 10.73 15.69 -1.92
CA GLU A 27 11.13 16.25 -3.21
C GLU A 27 10.85 15.18 -4.26
N PHE A 28 10.27 15.59 -5.39
CA PHE A 28 10.16 14.66 -6.51
C PHE A 28 11.57 14.31 -7.00
N ARG A 29 11.80 13.02 -7.21
CA ARG A 29 13.04 12.51 -7.81
C ARG A 29 12.69 11.80 -9.12
N PRO A 30 13.44 12.05 -10.21
CA PRO A 30 13.24 11.33 -11.47
C PRO A 30 13.21 9.82 -11.23
N LEU A 31 12.16 9.17 -11.73
CA LEU A 31 11.93 7.74 -11.53
C LEU A 31 12.44 6.96 -12.74
N GLU A 32 13.16 5.88 -12.48
CA GLU A 32 13.42 4.87 -13.50
C GLU A 32 12.21 3.92 -13.57
N LEU A 33 11.21 4.30 -14.36
CA LEU A 33 10.03 3.46 -14.59
C LEU A 33 10.38 2.32 -15.53
N TYR A 34 9.91 1.11 -15.25
CA TYR A 34 10.07 -0.05 -16.14
C TYR A 34 8.72 -0.40 -16.75
N PRO A 35 8.41 0.06 -17.99
CA PRO A 35 7.13 -0.24 -18.64
C PRO A 35 6.84 -1.75 -18.71
N ALA A 36 7.90 -2.55 -18.87
CA ALA A 36 7.83 -4.00 -18.90
C ALA A 36 7.25 -4.64 -17.61
N VAL A 37 7.17 -3.93 -16.48
CA VAL A 37 6.53 -4.46 -15.26
C VAL A 37 5.04 -4.73 -15.51
N GLU A 38 4.36 -3.88 -16.28
CA GLU A 38 2.96 -4.09 -16.62
C GLU A 38 2.77 -5.32 -17.51
N ASP A 39 3.67 -5.50 -18.48
CA ASP A 39 3.67 -6.67 -19.37
C ASP A 39 3.89 -7.96 -18.58
N GLU A 40 4.80 -7.96 -17.59
CA GLU A 40 5.04 -9.11 -16.72
C GLU A 40 3.84 -9.43 -15.83
N VAL A 41 3.13 -8.43 -15.31
CA VAL A 41 1.87 -8.66 -14.56
C VAL A 41 0.84 -9.33 -15.49
N LYS A 42 0.63 -8.78 -16.69
CA LYS A 42 -0.30 -9.35 -17.68
C LYS A 42 0.10 -10.77 -18.07
N LEU A 43 1.39 -11.01 -18.30
CA LEU A 43 1.95 -12.32 -18.64
C LEU A 43 1.77 -13.33 -17.51
N HIS A 44 1.94 -12.92 -16.26
CA HIS A 44 1.71 -13.76 -15.08
C HIS A 44 0.28 -14.32 -15.08
N PHE A 45 -0.74 -13.47 -15.23
CA PHE A 45 -2.13 -13.94 -15.30
C PHE A 45 -2.38 -14.82 -16.54
N LYS A 46 -1.82 -14.49 -17.71
CA LYS A 46 -1.93 -15.36 -18.90
C LYS A 46 -1.31 -16.74 -18.69
N ASN A 47 -0.16 -16.82 -18.02
CA ASN A 47 0.51 -18.08 -17.70
C ASN A 47 -0.30 -18.95 -16.73
N HIS A 48 -1.11 -18.33 -15.87
CA HIS A 48 -2.09 -19.01 -15.02
C HIS A 48 -3.45 -19.24 -15.72
N ARG A 49 -3.46 -19.18 -17.06
CA ARG A 49 -4.60 -19.51 -17.94
C ARG A 49 -5.80 -18.57 -17.80
N PHE A 50 -5.62 -17.35 -17.29
CA PHE A 50 -6.65 -16.33 -17.35
C PHE A 50 -6.80 -15.80 -18.79
N SER A 51 -8.03 -15.54 -19.22
CA SER A 51 -8.33 -15.05 -20.58
C SER A 51 -7.88 -13.60 -20.77
N ASP A 52 -7.70 -13.17 -22.02
CA ASP A 52 -7.44 -11.75 -22.34
C ASP A 52 -8.58 -10.83 -21.86
N GLU A 53 -9.82 -11.33 -21.84
CA GLU A 53 -10.97 -10.61 -21.28
C GLU A 53 -10.82 -10.40 -19.77
N PHE A 54 -10.38 -11.43 -19.03
CA PHE A 54 -10.10 -11.29 -17.60
C PHE A 54 -8.97 -10.29 -17.35
N VAL A 55 -7.87 -10.39 -18.08
CA VAL A 55 -6.73 -9.47 -17.93
C VAL A 55 -7.17 -8.02 -18.21
N SER A 56 -8.00 -7.81 -19.24
CA SER A 56 -8.56 -6.49 -19.56
C SER A 56 -9.49 -5.99 -18.44
N LYS A 57 -10.24 -6.88 -17.78
CA LYS A 57 -11.13 -6.54 -16.68
C LYS A 57 -10.37 -6.09 -15.43
N ILE A 58 -9.19 -6.65 -15.16
CA ILE A 58 -8.37 -6.31 -13.99
C ILE A 58 -7.36 -5.17 -14.23
N GLU A 59 -7.39 -4.55 -15.41
CA GLU A 59 -6.56 -3.39 -15.73
C GLU A 59 -6.65 -2.25 -14.69
N PRO A 60 -7.83 -1.93 -14.11
CA PRO A 60 -7.94 -0.94 -13.04
C PRO A 60 -7.13 -1.28 -11.78
N GLN A 61 -6.87 -2.56 -11.51
CA GLN A 61 -6.02 -3.02 -10.40
C GLN A 61 -4.55 -3.11 -10.81
N ILE A 62 -4.25 -3.47 -12.07
CA ILE A 62 -2.88 -3.56 -12.58
C ILE A 62 -2.19 -2.17 -12.53
N LYS A 63 -2.85 -1.12 -13.03
CA LYS A 63 -2.25 0.22 -13.12
C LYS A 63 -1.71 0.77 -11.78
N PRO A 64 -2.49 0.84 -10.69
CA PRO A 64 -1.97 1.27 -9.39
C PRO A 64 -0.94 0.28 -8.82
N SER A 65 -1.01 -1.01 -9.17
CA SER A 65 -0.03 -2.02 -8.74
C SER A 65 1.35 -1.81 -9.38
N VAL A 66 1.38 -1.50 -10.67
CA VAL A 66 2.60 -1.10 -11.38
C VAL A 66 3.11 0.24 -10.83
N GLY A 67 2.19 1.17 -10.54
CA GLY A 67 2.50 2.45 -9.93
C GLY A 67 3.29 2.31 -8.63
N ILE A 68 2.78 1.56 -7.65
CA ILE A 68 3.48 1.39 -6.36
C ILE A 68 4.82 0.67 -6.54
N ALA A 69 4.87 -0.38 -7.37
CA ALA A 69 6.10 -1.14 -7.62
C ALA A 69 7.21 -0.28 -8.22
N THR A 70 6.89 0.52 -9.24
CA THR A 70 7.89 1.30 -10.00
C THR A 70 8.28 2.60 -9.31
N THR A 71 7.45 3.13 -8.42
CA THR A 71 7.74 4.37 -7.68
C THR A 71 8.40 4.07 -6.33
N THR A 72 7.80 3.20 -5.53
CA THR A 72 8.18 2.94 -4.12
C THR A 72 9.31 1.93 -4.04
N PHE A 73 9.27 0.90 -4.88
CA PHE A 73 10.28 -0.15 -4.94
C PHE A 73 11.31 0.09 -6.05
N GLN A 74 11.48 1.35 -6.49
CA GLN A 74 12.38 1.76 -7.57
C GLN A 74 13.86 1.40 -7.36
N THR A 75 14.26 1.11 -6.12
CA THR A 75 15.64 0.68 -5.81
C THR A 75 15.83 -0.83 -5.84
N THR A 76 14.74 -1.59 -5.95
CA THR A 76 14.77 -3.05 -6.03
C THR A 76 14.96 -3.53 -7.47
N PRO A 77 15.53 -4.73 -7.69
CA PRO A 77 15.67 -5.33 -9.00
C PRO A 77 14.32 -5.47 -9.73
N PHE A 78 14.35 -5.49 -11.06
CA PHE A 78 13.15 -5.60 -11.91
C PHE A 78 12.21 -6.75 -11.51
N ASN A 79 12.75 -7.94 -11.21
CA ASN A 79 11.94 -9.08 -10.81
C ASN A 79 11.21 -8.86 -9.47
N ILE A 80 11.77 -8.05 -8.57
CA ILE A 80 11.13 -7.67 -7.31
C ILE A 80 10.01 -6.68 -7.56
N GLN A 81 10.21 -5.70 -8.44
CA GLN A 81 9.13 -4.79 -8.85
C GLN A 81 7.97 -5.55 -9.51
N CYS A 82 8.25 -6.54 -10.37
CA CYS A 82 7.22 -7.43 -10.93
C CYS A 82 6.49 -8.21 -9.83
N THR A 83 7.25 -8.76 -8.86
CA THR A 83 6.68 -9.49 -7.72
C THR A 83 5.75 -8.60 -6.90
N VAL A 84 6.15 -7.37 -6.59
CA VAL A 84 5.33 -6.38 -5.88
C VAL A 84 4.08 -6.02 -6.68
N ALA A 85 4.21 -5.79 -7.98
CA ALA A 85 3.06 -5.44 -8.83
C ALA A 85 2.04 -6.60 -8.91
N ILE A 86 2.49 -7.84 -9.09
CA ILE A 86 1.62 -9.02 -9.09
C ILE A 86 0.94 -9.19 -7.72
N PHE A 87 1.71 -9.09 -6.63
CA PHE A 87 1.20 -9.18 -5.26
C PHE A 87 0.12 -8.11 -4.97
N THR A 88 0.40 -6.86 -5.35
CA THR A 88 -0.54 -5.74 -5.17
C THR A 88 -1.80 -5.96 -6.01
N THR A 89 -1.65 -6.49 -7.24
CA THR A 89 -2.81 -6.77 -8.11
C THR A 89 -3.75 -7.79 -7.47
N TYR A 90 -3.21 -8.86 -6.86
CA TYR A 90 -4.04 -9.79 -6.09
C TYR A 90 -4.74 -9.12 -4.92
N CYS A 91 -4.01 -8.30 -4.15
CA CYS A 91 -4.58 -7.61 -2.99
C CYS A 91 -5.75 -6.71 -3.39
N LEU A 92 -5.60 -5.94 -4.48
CA LEU A 92 -6.66 -5.06 -4.98
C LEU A 92 -7.85 -5.85 -5.55
N ILE A 93 -7.62 -6.97 -6.25
CA ILE A 93 -8.73 -7.85 -6.69
C ILE A 93 -9.52 -8.36 -5.48
N ILE A 94 -8.82 -8.75 -4.41
CA ILE A 94 -9.45 -9.24 -3.19
C ILE A 94 -10.28 -8.15 -2.52
N ASP A 95 -9.70 -6.97 -2.34
CA ASP A 95 -10.33 -5.81 -1.70
C ASP A 95 -11.61 -5.41 -2.45
N ASP A 96 -11.50 -5.19 -3.76
CA ASP A 96 -12.63 -4.77 -4.60
C ASP A 96 -13.74 -5.82 -4.70
N SER A 97 -13.40 -7.11 -4.54
CA SER A 97 -14.34 -8.23 -4.69
C SER A 97 -14.86 -8.76 -3.35
N ALA A 98 -14.41 -8.25 -2.21
CA ALA A 98 -14.75 -8.79 -0.90
C ALA A 98 -16.26 -8.71 -0.56
N HIS A 99 -16.99 -7.77 -1.17
CA HIS A 99 -18.44 -7.64 -1.00
C HIS A 99 -19.26 -8.62 -1.86
N ASP A 100 -18.66 -9.22 -2.90
CA ASP A 100 -19.35 -10.26 -3.68
C ASP A 100 -19.56 -11.51 -2.82
N LEU A 101 -20.81 -12.00 -2.76
CA LEU A 101 -21.18 -13.07 -1.84
C LEU A 101 -20.43 -14.37 -2.10
N GLU A 102 -20.26 -14.74 -3.37
CA GLU A 102 -19.58 -15.98 -3.75
C GLU A 102 -18.08 -15.88 -3.48
N PHE A 103 -17.45 -14.80 -3.95
CA PHE A 103 -16.04 -14.54 -3.74
C PHE A 103 -15.68 -14.46 -2.25
N LYS A 104 -16.52 -13.77 -1.45
CA LYS A 104 -16.38 -13.71 0.01
C LYS A 104 -16.34 -15.09 0.67
N ASN A 105 -17.23 -15.99 0.27
CA ASN A 105 -17.23 -17.37 0.77
C ASN A 105 -15.94 -18.12 0.41
N HIS A 106 -15.35 -17.83 -0.75
CA HIS A 106 -14.04 -18.36 -1.13
C HIS A 106 -12.92 -17.78 -0.26
N LEU A 107 -12.92 -16.48 0.02
CA LEU A 107 -11.95 -15.85 0.92
C LEU A 107 -11.96 -16.48 2.33
N LYS A 108 -13.15 -16.72 2.90
CA LYS A 108 -13.31 -17.37 4.22
C LYS A 108 -12.68 -18.76 4.29
N ARG A 109 -12.61 -19.46 3.15
CA ARG A 109 -12.05 -20.81 3.05
C ARG A 109 -10.57 -20.82 2.68
N PHE A 110 -10.00 -19.69 2.26
CA PHE A 110 -8.66 -19.62 1.70
C PHE A 110 -7.59 -20.28 2.59
N SER A 111 -7.53 -19.83 3.85
CA SER A 111 -6.52 -20.30 4.81
C SER A 111 -6.67 -21.79 5.13
N ILE A 112 -7.90 -22.29 5.32
CA ILE A 112 -8.11 -23.71 5.64
C ILE A 112 -7.81 -24.59 4.43
N CYS A 113 -8.15 -24.16 3.22
CA CYS A 113 -7.78 -24.88 1.99
C CYS A 113 -6.26 -24.98 1.84
N LEU A 114 -5.53 -23.88 2.07
CA LEU A 114 -4.07 -23.87 2.02
C LEU A 114 -3.46 -24.83 3.04
N LEU A 115 -3.91 -24.79 4.30
CA LEU A 115 -3.39 -25.64 5.38
C LEU A 115 -3.71 -27.14 5.18
N THR A 116 -4.86 -27.45 4.59
CA THR A 116 -5.31 -28.83 4.35
C THR A 116 -4.97 -29.34 2.95
N ARG A 117 -4.21 -28.55 2.17
CA ARG A 117 -3.80 -28.85 0.78
C ARG A 117 -4.99 -29.18 -0.12
N GLN A 118 -6.11 -28.50 0.11
CA GLN A 118 -7.28 -28.57 -0.77
C GLN A 118 -7.19 -27.46 -1.82
N PRO A 119 -7.66 -27.71 -3.05
CA PRO A 119 -7.76 -26.66 -4.07
C PRO A 119 -8.59 -25.49 -3.56
N GLN A 120 -8.21 -24.27 -3.96
CA GLN A 120 -9.05 -23.10 -3.83
C GLN A 120 -10.22 -23.21 -4.81
N ALA A 121 -11.39 -22.75 -4.36
CA ALA A 121 -12.60 -22.78 -5.18
C ALA A 121 -12.66 -21.64 -6.21
N ASN A 122 -11.75 -20.66 -6.11
CA ASN A 122 -11.65 -19.54 -7.04
C ASN A 122 -10.27 -19.56 -7.74
N PRO A 123 -10.21 -19.45 -9.09
CA PRO A 123 -8.94 -19.49 -9.83
C PRO A 123 -7.94 -18.39 -9.45
N VAL A 124 -8.41 -17.18 -9.10
CA VAL A 124 -7.53 -16.08 -8.66
C VAL A 124 -6.85 -16.45 -7.35
N LEU A 125 -7.61 -17.02 -6.42
CA LEU A 125 -7.07 -17.47 -5.13
C LEU A 125 -6.13 -18.69 -5.30
N GLU A 126 -6.43 -19.60 -6.21
CA GLU A 126 -5.53 -20.73 -6.53
C GLU A 126 -4.18 -20.20 -7.05
N SER A 127 -4.23 -19.35 -8.07
CA SER A 127 -3.05 -18.73 -8.69
C SER A 127 -2.23 -17.91 -7.69
N MET A 128 -2.90 -17.22 -6.76
CA MET A 128 -2.26 -16.51 -5.67
C MET A 128 -1.55 -17.46 -4.69
N GLY A 129 -2.17 -18.58 -4.33
CA GLY A 129 -1.54 -19.60 -3.48
C GLY A 129 -0.27 -20.17 -4.10
N GLU A 130 -0.27 -20.44 -5.40
CA GLU A 130 0.90 -20.88 -6.16
C GLU A 130 2.00 -19.81 -6.17
N PHE A 131 1.64 -18.55 -6.43
CA PHE A 131 2.57 -17.43 -6.47
C PHE A 131 3.37 -17.26 -5.15
N LEU A 132 2.70 -17.42 -4.01
CA LEU A 132 3.32 -17.30 -2.68
C LEU A 132 4.36 -18.37 -2.38
N SER A 133 4.32 -19.52 -3.07
CA SER A 133 5.28 -20.62 -2.83
C SER A 133 6.73 -20.24 -3.12
N SER A 134 6.95 -19.17 -3.89
CA SER A 134 8.28 -18.65 -4.24
C SER A 134 8.86 -17.66 -3.23
N PHE A 135 8.09 -17.18 -2.24
CA PHE A 135 8.49 -15.99 -1.48
C PHE A 135 9.70 -16.21 -0.58
N HIS A 136 9.91 -17.43 -0.06
CA HIS A 136 11.10 -17.76 0.72
C HIS A 136 12.40 -17.64 -0.10
N SER A 137 12.36 -17.97 -1.40
CA SER A 137 13.55 -17.87 -2.26
C SER A 137 13.83 -16.43 -2.72
N ILE A 138 12.86 -15.52 -2.55
CA ILE A 138 12.97 -14.12 -2.96
C ILE A 138 13.35 -13.22 -1.76
N PHE A 139 12.77 -13.48 -0.59
CA PHE A 139 12.88 -12.61 0.59
C PHE A 139 13.58 -13.28 1.79
N GLY A 140 13.89 -14.58 1.70
CA GLY A 140 14.45 -15.35 2.81
C GLY A 140 13.37 -15.99 3.67
N GLN A 141 13.76 -16.85 4.61
CA GLN A 141 12.82 -17.66 5.37
C GLN A 141 11.89 -16.78 6.22
N PHE A 142 12.49 -15.95 7.09
CA PHE A 142 11.71 -15.16 8.04
C PHE A 142 10.81 -14.12 7.34
N ALA A 143 11.34 -13.37 6.37
CA ALA A 143 10.57 -12.36 5.65
C ALA A 143 9.47 -13.00 4.79
N GLY A 144 9.76 -14.12 4.11
CA GLY A 144 8.75 -14.86 3.36
C GLY A 144 7.58 -15.32 4.24
N ASP A 145 7.88 -15.86 5.43
CA ASP A 145 6.86 -16.25 6.41
C ASP A 145 6.01 -15.04 6.85
N MET A 146 6.63 -13.89 7.10
CA MET A 146 5.91 -12.69 7.52
C MET A 146 5.05 -12.09 6.41
N ILE A 147 5.51 -12.10 5.16
CA ILE A 147 4.72 -11.66 4.01
C ILE A 147 3.49 -12.56 3.82
N ILE A 148 3.66 -13.88 3.87
CA ILE A 148 2.55 -14.84 3.76
C ILE A 148 1.58 -14.63 4.94
N LYS A 149 2.09 -14.48 6.17
CA LYS A 149 1.27 -14.18 7.35
C LYS A 149 0.44 -12.91 7.15
N ASP A 150 1.07 -11.82 6.72
CA ASP A 150 0.41 -10.52 6.53
C ASP A 150 -0.70 -10.59 5.47
N LEU A 151 -0.48 -11.37 4.40
CA LEU A 151 -1.48 -11.60 3.37
C LEU A 151 -2.66 -12.44 3.85
N LEU A 152 -2.40 -13.50 4.63
CA LEU A 152 -3.48 -14.33 5.20
C LEU A 152 -4.38 -13.53 6.15
N GLN A 153 -3.79 -12.65 6.97
CA GLN A 153 -4.60 -11.78 7.83
C GLN A 153 -5.34 -10.71 7.02
N PHE A 154 -4.77 -10.21 5.92
CA PHE A 154 -5.45 -9.26 5.04
C PHE A 154 -6.70 -9.86 4.41
N ILE A 155 -6.60 -11.06 3.83
CA ILE A 155 -7.76 -11.80 3.31
C ILE A 155 -8.85 -11.93 4.40
N ALA A 156 -8.43 -12.24 5.63
CA ALA A 156 -9.34 -12.33 6.76
C ALA A 156 -10.02 -11.00 7.12
N ALA A 157 -9.25 -9.92 7.05
CA ALA A 157 -9.75 -8.58 7.32
C ALA A 157 -10.74 -8.12 6.24
N CYS A 158 -10.46 -8.32 4.95
CA CYS A 158 -11.35 -7.90 3.86
C CYS A 158 -12.75 -8.53 3.95
N TYR A 159 -12.86 -9.85 4.16
CA TYR A 159 -14.19 -10.44 4.30
C TYR A 159 -14.86 -10.05 5.62
N THR A 160 -14.09 -9.77 6.68
CA THR A 160 -14.65 -9.32 7.96
C THR A 160 -15.22 -7.91 7.81
N GLU A 161 -14.51 -7.03 7.12
CA GLU A 161 -14.96 -5.68 6.79
C GLU A 161 -16.23 -5.72 5.93
N ALA A 162 -16.25 -6.54 4.88
CA ALA A 162 -17.42 -6.74 4.02
C ALA A 162 -18.60 -7.49 4.67
N GLU A 163 -18.42 -8.08 5.86
CA GLU A 163 -19.51 -8.59 6.72
C GLU A 163 -19.95 -7.54 7.75
N SER A 164 -19.13 -6.52 7.93
CA SER A 164 -19.26 -5.51 8.97
C SER A 164 -19.34 -4.11 8.38
N ASP A 165 -20.07 -3.93 7.27
CA ASP A 165 -20.33 -2.63 6.59
C ASP A 165 -20.87 -1.52 7.52
N HIS A 166 -21.14 -1.85 8.78
CA HIS A 166 -21.59 -0.95 9.84
C HIS A 166 -20.71 -1.00 11.12
N LEU A 167 -19.48 -1.52 11.06
CA LEU A 167 -18.59 -1.60 12.22
C LEU A 167 -18.14 -0.20 12.64
N GLN A 168 -18.99 0.48 13.39
CA GLN A 168 -18.60 1.66 14.11
C GLN A 168 -17.79 1.22 15.33
N PHE A 169 -16.49 1.49 15.28
CA PHE A 169 -15.59 1.22 16.39
C PHE A 169 -16.10 1.95 17.64
N PRO A 170 -16.38 1.21 18.73
CA PRO A 170 -17.02 1.78 19.89
C PRO A 170 -16.17 2.89 20.53
N ALA A 171 -16.84 3.93 21.02
CA ALA A 171 -16.18 4.97 21.80
C ALA A 171 -15.44 4.33 23.00
N GLY A 172 -14.20 4.74 23.24
CA GLY A 172 -13.34 4.16 24.28
C GLY A 172 -12.48 2.96 23.83
N ALA A 173 -12.71 2.38 22.65
CA ALA A 173 -11.85 1.32 22.09
C ALA A 173 -10.59 1.90 21.40
N HIS A 174 -9.81 2.70 22.13
CA HIS A 174 -8.72 3.52 21.57
C HIS A 174 -7.62 2.74 20.82
N LEU A 175 -7.43 1.46 21.14
CA LEU A 175 -6.42 0.60 20.48
C LEU A 175 -6.96 -0.10 19.22
N PHE A 176 -8.28 -0.16 19.07
CA PHE A 176 -8.92 -0.94 18.00
C PHE A 176 -8.65 -0.37 16.59
N PRO A 177 -8.69 0.96 16.34
CA PRO A 177 -8.36 1.49 15.01
C PRO A 177 -6.97 1.06 14.54
N SER A 178 -5.96 1.20 15.40
CA SER A 178 -4.57 0.79 15.12
C SER A 178 -4.46 -0.72 14.93
N TYR A 179 -5.14 -1.52 15.77
CA TYR A 179 -5.15 -2.97 15.62
C TYR A 179 -5.74 -3.41 14.27
N PHE A 180 -6.90 -2.87 13.90
CA PHE A 180 -7.59 -3.26 12.67
C PHE A 180 -6.85 -2.76 11.43
N ARG A 181 -6.26 -1.54 11.49
CA ARG A 181 -5.43 -0.98 10.42
C ARG A 181 -4.24 -1.87 10.07
N LEU A 182 -3.60 -2.47 11.08
CA LEU A 182 -2.53 -3.44 10.88
C LEU A 182 -2.98 -4.73 10.18
N LYS A 183 -4.29 -5.02 10.10
CA LYS A 183 -4.84 -6.20 9.40
C LYS A 183 -5.22 -5.90 7.97
N VAL A 184 -5.84 -4.75 7.71
CA VAL A 184 -6.29 -4.37 6.36
C VAL A 184 -5.19 -3.75 5.48
N GLY A 185 -4.07 -3.32 6.05
CA GLY A 185 -3.09 -2.51 5.31
C GLY A 185 -2.07 -3.24 4.44
N VAL A 186 -1.83 -4.53 4.67
CA VAL A 186 -0.75 -5.31 4.00
C VAL A 186 0.65 -4.66 4.10
N ALA A 187 0.80 -3.74 5.05
CA ALA A 187 1.96 -2.87 5.15
C ALA A 187 3.21 -3.59 5.65
N GLU A 188 3.05 -4.67 6.42
CA GLU A 188 4.18 -5.46 6.90
C GLU A 188 4.81 -6.24 5.74
N ALA A 189 3.99 -6.80 4.84
CA ALA A 189 4.47 -7.44 3.63
C ALA A 189 5.25 -6.45 2.74
N TYR A 190 4.71 -5.26 2.47
CA TYR A 190 5.43 -4.23 1.71
C TYR A 190 6.74 -3.82 2.39
N SER A 191 6.75 -3.73 3.72
CA SER A 191 7.95 -3.41 4.49
C SER A 191 9.05 -4.45 4.30
N PHE A 192 8.71 -5.74 4.28
CA PHE A 192 9.67 -6.81 4.00
C PHE A 192 10.11 -6.85 2.53
N MET A 193 9.21 -6.55 1.59
CA MET A 193 9.53 -6.54 0.16
C MET A 193 10.57 -5.49 -0.25
N LEU A 194 10.82 -4.48 0.59
CA LEU A 194 11.90 -3.51 0.40
C LEU A 194 13.30 -4.13 0.55
N PHE A 195 13.40 -5.34 1.10
CA PHE A 195 14.67 -5.98 1.45
C PHE A 195 14.79 -7.40 0.85
N PRO A 196 14.79 -7.54 -0.50
CA PRO A 196 14.96 -8.83 -1.16
C PRO A 196 16.36 -9.40 -0.91
N ILE A 197 16.50 -10.74 -0.92
CA ILE A 197 17.79 -11.40 -0.63
C ILE A 197 18.87 -11.11 -1.67
N ALA A 198 18.44 -10.70 -2.87
CA ALA A 198 19.34 -10.25 -3.93
C ALA A 198 20.10 -8.95 -3.58
N GLN A 199 19.65 -8.21 -2.57
CA GLN A 199 20.25 -6.95 -2.13
C GLN A 199 20.73 -6.98 -0.68
N PHE A 200 20.05 -7.74 0.19
CA PHE A 200 20.37 -7.84 1.60
C PHE A 200 20.38 -9.32 2.00
N SER A 201 21.52 -9.83 2.45
CA SER A 201 21.57 -11.21 2.98
C SER A 201 20.65 -11.36 4.19
N GLU A 202 20.21 -12.58 4.49
CA GLU A 202 19.31 -12.83 5.64
C GLU A 202 19.91 -12.34 6.97
N VAL A 203 21.24 -12.44 7.13
CA VAL A 203 21.95 -11.91 8.30
C VAL A 203 21.89 -10.38 8.37
N GLU A 204 22.06 -9.69 7.24
CA GLU A 204 21.91 -8.23 7.17
C GLU A 204 20.47 -7.81 7.43
N CYS A 205 19.49 -8.53 6.87
CA CYS A 205 18.07 -8.30 7.11
C CYS A 205 17.72 -8.41 8.60
N LEU A 206 18.13 -9.49 9.27
CA LEU A 206 17.87 -9.68 10.69
C LEU A 206 18.52 -8.60 11.56
N ARG A 207 19.71 -8.13 11.19
CA ARG A 207 20.46 -7.16 11.98
C ARG A 207 20.03 -5.71 11.76
N TYR A 208 19.79 -5.31 10.52
CA TYR A 208 19.61 -3.91 10.15
C TYR A 208 18.21 -3.59 9.61
N CYS A 209 17.60 -4.48 8.84
CA CYS A 209 16.28 -4.23 8.24
C CYS A 209 15.15 -4.51 9.25
N LEU A 210 15.24 -5.58 10.03
CA LEU A 210 14.20 -6.01 10.96
C LEU A 210 13.81 -4.93 11.99
N PRO A 211 14.74 -4.18 12.61
CA PRO A 211 14.37 -3.05 13.47
C PRO A 211 13.58 -1.93 12.78
N MET A 212 13.66 -1.83 11.45
CA MET A 212 12.93 -0.82 10.66
C MET A 212 11.51 -1.26 10.30
N ILE A 213 11.22 -2.56 10.27
CA ILE A 213 9.93 -3.12 9.84
C ILE A 213 8.73 -2.50 10.59
N PRO A 214 8.74 -2.31 11.92
CA PRO A 214 7.62 -1.66 12.61
C PRO A 214 7.37 -0.23 12.14
N TYR A 215 8.45 0.53 11.90
CA TYR A 215 8.38 1.91 11.44
C TYR A 215 7.96 2.00 9.97
N LEU A 216 8.44 1.10 9.11
CA LEU A 216 7.98 1.01 7.73
C LEU A 216 6.51 0.62 7.65
N THR A 217 6.07 -0.33 8.48
CA THR A 217 4.68 -0.78 8.53
C THR A 217 3.75 0.37 8.90
N TRP A 218 4.10 1.16 9.91
CA TRP A 218 3.37 2.38 10.24
C TRP A 218 3.50 3.47 9.19
N GLY A 219 4.68 3.63 8.58
CA GLY A 219 4.90 4.58 7.50
C GLY A 219 4.01 4.30 6.29
N PHE A 220 3.96 3.05 5.82
CA PHE A 220 3.06 2.62 4.74
C PHE A 220 1.59 2.92 5.08
N ASN A 221 1.14 2.50 6.26
CA ASN A 221 -0.25 2.72 6.66
C ASN A 221 -0.59 4.21 6.78
N TRP A 222 0.21 4.98 7.51
CA TRP A 222 -0.12 6.38 7.83
C TRP A 222 0.10 7.33 6.66
N ILE A 223 1.12 7.14 5.83
CA ILE A 223 1.27 7.93 4.60
C ILE A 223 0.05 7.68 3.70
N ASN A 224 -0.39 6.42 3.58
CA ASN A 224 -1.62 6.11 2.87
C ASN A 224 -2.83 6.81 3.50
N ASP A 225 -3.06 6.65 4.80
CA ASP A 225 -4.21 7.26 5.49
C ASP A 225 -4.21 8.80 5.37
N ILE A 226 -3.05 9.46 5.40
CA ILE A 226 -2.93 10.91 5.19
C ILE A 226 -3.30 11.29 3.74
N LEU A 227 -2.75 10.56 2.76
CA LEU A 227 -2.87 10.86 1.33
C LEU A 227 -4.11 10.22 0.68
N SER A 228 -4.86 9.37 1.36
CA SER A 228 -6.15 8.85 0.89
C SER A 228 -7.34 9.54 1.55
N TYR A 229 -7.12 10.26 2.65
CA TYR A 229 -8.21 10.87 3.41
C TYR A 229 -9.12 11.79 2.58
N TYR A 230 -8.56 12.54 1.63
CA TYR A 230 -9.36 13.39 0.74
C TYR A 230 -10.34 12.57 -0.11
N LYS A 231 -9.85 11.53 -0.80
CA LYS A 231 -10.73 10.66 -1.60
C LYS A 231 -11.80 9.99 -0.74
N GLU A 232 -11.45 9.58 0.48
CA GLU A 232 -12.35 8.89 1.40
C GLU A 232 -13.49 9.80 1.86
N ILE A 233 -13.21 11.08 2.13
CA ILE A 233 -14.25 12.07 2.43
C ILE A 233 -15.16 12.28 1.22
N VAL A 234 -14.59 12.42 0.01
CA VAL A 234 -15.35 12.63 -1.22
C VAL A 234 -16.24 11.43 -1.56
N GLU A 235 -15.75 10.22 -1.31
CA GLU A 235 -16.45 8.95 -1.48
C GLU A 235 -17.45 8.66 -0.36
N MET A 236 -17.52 9.52 0.66
CA MET A 236 -18.35 9.35 1.86
C MET A 236 -18.06 8.04 2.61
N ASP A 237 -16.80 7.60 2.57
CA ASP A 237 -16.32 6.48 3.36
C ASP A 237 -16.28 6.87 4.85
N ASN A 238 -17.29 6.42 5.58
CA ASN A 238 -17.47 6.70 7.00
C ASN A 238 -16.65 5.77 7.91
N CYS A 239 -15.94 4.80 7.33
CA CYS A 239 -15.17 3.78 8.05
C CYS A 239 -13.65 3.88 7.84
N ASN A 240 -13.14 5.05 7.45
CA ASN A 240 -11.69 5.26 7.33
C ASN A 240 -10.95 5.38 8.67
N PHE A 241 -9.63 5.16 8.63
CA PHE A 241 -8.75 5.16 9.81
C PHE A 241 -8.80 6.46 10.61
N VAL A 242 -8.82 7.61 9.91
CA VAL A 242 -8.81 8.95 10.51
C VAL A 242 -10.10 9.22 11.26
N ALA A 243 -11.25 8.99 10.62
CA ALA A 243 -12.56 9.18 11.23
C ALA A 243 -12.77 8.25 12.43
N ASN A 244 -12.40 6.98 12.29
CA ASN A 244 -12.50 5.99 13.35
C ASN A 244 -11.59 6.31 14.55
N SER A 245 -10.35 6.69 14.30
CA SER A 245 -9.39 7.05 15.36
C SER A 245 -9.76 8.34 16.07
N ALA A 246 -10.21 9.35 15.33
CA ALA A 246 -10.72 10.60 15.88
C ALA A 246 -11.93 10.34 16.80
N ARG A 247 -12.90 9.55 16.34
CA ARG A 247 -14.06 9.14 17.17
C ARG A 247 -13.62 8.41 18.43
N CYS A 248 -12.74 7.41 18.30
CA CYS A 248 -12.28 6.65 19.47
C CYS A 248 -11.56 7.57 20.47
N LYS A 249 -10.74 8.53 20.03
CA LYS A 249 -10.01 9.48 20.89
C LYS A 249 -10.84 10.69 21.36
N GLY A 250 -12.10 10.85 20.92
CA GLY A 250 -12.91 12.03 21.22
C GLY A 250 -12.37 13.32 20.60
N LEU A 251 -11.72 13.22 19.44
CA LEU A 251 -11.16 14.34 18.68
C LEU A 251 -12.03 14.63 17.44
N ILE A 252 -11.95 15.86 16.94
CA ILE A 252 -12.39 16.15 15.57
C ILE A 252 -11.37 15.60 14.57
N GLN A 253 -11.83 15.19 13.39
CA GLN A 253 -11.00 14.47 12.40
C GLN A 253 -9.77 15.28 11.96
N ILE A 254 -9.94 16.57 11.70
CA ILE A 254 -8.85 17.51 11.36
C ILE A 254 -7.77 17.58 12.43
N LYS A 255 -8.13 17.57 13.72
CA LYS A 255 -7.15 17.57 14.80
C LYS A 255 -6.34 16.26 14.80
N PHE A 256 -7.02 15.13 14.64
CA PHE A 256 -6.34 13.83 14.52
C PHE A 256 -5.44 13.77 13.28
N MET A 257 -5.85 14.34 12.14
CA MET A 257 -5.00 14.41 10.94
C MET A 257 -3.68 15.12 11.19
N ARG A 258 -3.70 16.22 11.96
CA ARG A 258 -2.46 16.95 12.32
C ARG A 258 -1.56 16.09 13.21
N GLU A 259 -2.12 15.46 14.24
CA GLU A 259 -1.38 14.52 15.10
C GLU A 259 -0.79 13.37 14.28
N LEU A 260 -1.55 12.81 13.34
CA LEU A 260 -1.09 11.74 12.46
C LEU A 260 0.06 12.19 11.55
N CYS A 261 0.02 13.41 11.02
CA CYS A 261 1.12 13.98 10.22
C CYS A 261 2.40 14.14 11.05
N ASP A 262 2.28 14.60 12.31
CA ASP A 262 3.40 14.75 13.23
C ASP A 262 4.00 13.37 13.59
N ASP A 263 3.15 12.40 13.97
CA ASP A 263 3.55 11.02 14.27
C ASP A 263 4.25 10.36 13.07
N THR A 264 3.72 10.58 11.85
CA THR A 264 4.30 10.05 10.61
C THR A 264 5.66 10.68 10.29
N SER A 265 5.81 11.98 10.54
CA SER A 265 7.08 12.69 10.37
C SER A 265 8.15 12.14 11.32
N ASP A 266 7.76 11.80 12.55
CA ASP A 266 8.63 11.19 13.56
C ASP A 266 9.06 9.76 13.19
N VAL A 267 8.14 8.97 12.63
CA VAL A 267 8.43 7.66 12.06
C VAL A 267 9.48 7.77 10.93
N ILE A 268 9.29 8.69 9.99
CA ILE A 268 10.22 8.90 8.88
C ILE A 268 11.61 9.34 9.37
N ARG A 269 11.67 10.26 10.34
CA ARG A 269 12.93 10.69 10.96
C ARG A 269 13.64 9.53 11.66
N THR A 270 12.90 8.65 12.31
CA THR A 270 13.45 7.44 12.93
C THR A 270 13.99 6.46 11.90
N LEU A 271 13.26 6.22 10.80
CA LEU A 271 13.72 5.40 9.68
C LEU A 271 15.03 5.91 9.10
N ARG A 272 15.15 7.21 8.84
CA ARG A 272 16.38 7.85 8.36
C ARG A 272 17.55 7.65 9.33
N THR A 273 17.28 7.72 10.63
CA THR A 273 18.30 7.48 11.68
C THR A 273 18.76 6.02 11.67
N LEU A 274 17.83 5.06 11.67
CA LEU A 274 18.13 3.63 11.64
C LEU A 274 18.91 3.23 10.37
N ALA A 275 18.56 3.83 9.24
CA ALA A 275 19.21 3.58 7.95
C ALA A 275 20.71 3.93 7.95
N THR A 276 21.18 4.83 8.82
CA THR A 276 22.61 5.16 8.93
C THR A 276 23.49 3.99 9.36
N ALA A 277 22.90 2.92 9.90
CA ALA A 277 23.62 1.72 10.33
C ALA A 277 24.16 0.87 9.17
N HIS A 278 23.68 1.07 7.94
CA HIS A 278 24.12 0.30 6.77
C HIS A 278 24.04 1.13 5.48
N SER A 279 25.11 1.11 4.67
CA SER A 279 25.27 2.00 3.51
C SER A 279 24.16 1.88 2.45
N GLY A 280 23.56 0.70 2.30
CA GLY A 280 22.46 0.47 1.38
C GLY A 280 21.09 0.97 1.84
N LEU A 281 20.88 1.18 3.15
CA LEU A 281 19.53 1.41 3.69
C LEU A 281 19.03 2.84 3.50
N SER A 282 19.91 3.84 3.52
CA SER A 282 19.49 5.23 3.30
C SER A 282 18.85 5.42 1.93
N LYS A 283 19.39 4.74 0.91
CA LYS A 283 18.81 4.76 -0.44
C LYS A 283 17.42 4.12 -0.48
N VAL A 284 17.23 3.01 0.24
CA VAL A 284 15.93 2.33 0.34
C VAL A 284 14.90 3.20 1.07
N VAL A 285 15.27 3.82 2.19
CA VAL A 285 14.36 4.69 2.96
C VAL A 285 13.94 5.92 2.15
N GLU A 286 14.88 6.61 1.52
CA GLU A 286 14.51 7.78 0.71
C GLU A 286 13.65 7.37 -0.49
N ALA A 287 13.93 6.24 -1.13
CA ALA A 287 13.10 5.72 -2.21
C ALA A 287 11.69 5.33 -1.76
N PHE A 288 11.55 4.75 -0.56
CA PHE A 288 10.26 4.48 0.07
C PHE A 288 9.50 5.79 0.32
N VAL A 289 10.11 6.77 1.00
CA VAL A 289 9.44 8.03 1.35
C VAL A 289 9.05 8.82 0.10
N SER A 290 10.01 9.07 -0.81
CA SER A 290 9.71 9.85 -2.01
C SER A 290 8.81 9.07 -2.96
N GLY A 291 9.11 7.79 -3.20
CA GLY A 291 8.37 6.97 -4.15
C GLY A 291 6.93 6.73 -3.74
N TYR A 292 6.68 6.44 -2.46
CA TYR A 292 5.33 6.17 -1.98
C TYR A 292 4.47 7.45 -1.92
N VAL A 293 5.08 8.60 -1.64
CA VAL A 293 4.38 9.89 -1.80
C VAL A 293 4.09 10.16 -3.28
N THR A 294 5.08 10.04 -4.17
CA THR A 294 4.90 10.25 -5.62
C THR A 294 3.77 9.37 -6.15
N TYR A 295 3.72 8.10 -5.76
CA TYR A 295 2.63 7.19 -6.08
C TYR A 295 1.26 7.81 -5.76
N HIS A 296 1.05 8.31 -4.54
CA HIS A 296 -0.23 8.92 -4.17
C HIS A 296 -0.54 10.20 -4.94
N LEU A 297 0.46 11.04 -5.21
CA LEU A 297 0.26 12.31 -5.93
C LEU A 297 -0.08 12.09 -7.42
N THR A 298 0.41 11.00 -8.03
CA THR A 298 0.23 10.75 -9.47
C THR A 298 -0.91 9.80 -9.81
N GLN A 299 -1.32 8.90 -8.91
CA GLN A 299 -2.45 8.02 -9.18
C GLN A 299 -3.78 8.77 -9.10
N THR A 300 -4.59 8.65 -10.14
CA THR A 300 -5.90 9.32 -10.25
C THR A 300 -6.87 8.93 -9.13
N ARG A 301 -6.75 7.70 -8.58
CA ARG A 301 -7.61 7.21 -7.49
C ARG A 301 -7.63 8.08 -6.24
N TYR A 302 -6.56 8.84 -5.98
CA TYR A 302 -6.45 9.67 -4.76
C TYR A 302 -7.02 11.08 -4.92
N GLN A 303 -7.44 11.47 -6.13
CA GLN A 303 -8.07 12.77 -6.42
C GLN A 303 -7.23 13.98 -5.94
N MET A 304 -5.90 13.82 -5.95
CA MET A 304 -4.95 14.83 -5.48
C MET A 304 -4.93 16.12 -6.32
N GLU A 305 -5.36 16.02 -7.58
CA GLU A 305 -5.53 17.15 -8.49
C GLU A 305 -6.51 18.20 -7.99
N ASP A 306 -7.45 17.80 -7.15
CA ASP A 306 -8.37 18.75 -6.56
C ASP A 306 -7.66 19.63 -5.54
N LEU A 307 -6.63 19.16 -4.81
CA LEU A 307 -6.11 19.85 -3.63
C LEU A 307 -5.20 21.06 -3.88
N ASP A 308 -5.04 21.54 -5.12
CA ASP A 308 -4.22 22.74 -5.47
C ASP A 308 -2.81 22.73 -4.83
N LEU A 309 -2.23 21.54 -4.65
CA LEU A 309 -0.92 21.35 -4.01
C LEU A 309 0.21 21.63 -4.99
N ALA A 310 1.19 22.45 -4.60
CA ALA A 310 2.36 22.74 -5.46
C ALA A 310 3.10 21.46 -5.89
N PHE A 311 3.24 20.50 -4.97
CA PHE A 311 3.90 19.23 -5.21
C PHE A 311 3.17 18.32 -6.22
N VAL A 312 1.86 18.49 -6.42
CA VAL A 312 1.08 17.64 -7.34
C VAL A 312 1.35 18.01 -8.79
N SER A 313 1.34 19.31 -9.10
CA SER A 313 1.69 19.80 -10.44
C SER A 313 3.10 19.36 -10.84
N ASP A 314 4.07 19.61 -9.96
CA ASP A 314 5.47 19.23 -10.19
C ASP A 314 5.64 17.71 -10.37
N ALA A 315 5.02 16.91 -9.51
CA ALA A 315 5.15 15.45 -9.58
C ALA A 315 4.54 14.89 -10.86
N ARG A 316 3.39 15.38 -11.31
CA ARG A 316 2.72 14.89 -12.53
C ARG A 316 3.42 15.32 -13.81
N GLU A 317 3.90 16.56 -13.87
CA GLU A 317 4.70 17.03 -15.02
C GLU A 317 5.96 16.19 -15.16
N GLN A 318 6.69 15.98 -14.06
CA GLN A 318 7.94 15.22 -14.08
C GLN A 318 7.72 13.71 -14.28
N PHE A 319 6.64 13.15 -13.74
CA PHE A 319 6.23 11.76 -14.00
C PHE A 319 5.89 11.56 -15.48
N SER A 320 5.13 12.49 -16.08
CA SER A 320 4.81 12.44 -17.52
C SER A 320 6.06 12.55 -18.39
N ALA A 321 7.01 13.42 -18.04
CA ALA A 321 8.29 13.52 -18.73
C ALA A 321 9.14 12.24 -18.62
N SER A 322 9.04 11.54 -17.48
CA SER A 322 9.73 10.25 -17.26
C SER A 322 9.17 9.12 -18.14
N ILE A 323 7.89 9.21 -18.50
CA ILE A 323 7.24 8.30 -19.46
C ILE A 323 7.60 8.69 -20.90
N ALA A 324 7.44 9.97 -21.26
CA ALA A 324 7.61 10.46 -22.63
C ALA A 324 9.06 10.41 -23.15
N SER A 325 10.06 10.47 -22.27
CA SER A 325 11.48 10.35 -22.64
C SER A 325 11.90 8.93 -23.07
N ARG A 326 10.95 8.00 -23.16
CA ARG A 326 11.19 6.57 -23.46
C ARG A 326 10.40 6.03 -24.65
N GLU A 327 9.62 6.87 -25.34
CA GLU A 327 9.01 6.60 -26.66
C GLU A 327 9.95 7.04 -27.80
#